data_AF-A0A224X9B6-F1
#
_entry.id   AF-A0A224X9B6-F1
#
_cell.length_a   1.000
_cell.length_b   1.000
_cell.length_c   1.000
_cell.angle_alpha   90.00
_cell.angle_beta   90.00
_cell.angle_gamma   90.00
#
_symmetry.space_group_name_H-M   'P 1'
#
loop_
_entity.id
_entity.type
_entity.pdbx_description
1 polymer ?
#
loop_
_entity_poly.entity_id
_entity_poly.type
_entity_poly.pdbx_seq_one_letter_code
_entity_poly.pdbx_strand_id
1 'polypeptide(L)'
;ETKWMCEYCTYENFPNALKCTMCRGAKPLSSEDIYRLRNNDDGAVGSGGGGNGGGTAAIITADNLHEQLKPLRIADSEFPKQSTHLHHHQPCSGGKWSCGTCTYENWPKSRKCIMCGTAAPTAPSPVGRMSPSRSNLAIIPTSSPERDVTVTRDNKSSRVSNSRRSGEASTAGNNYEYERRRRQADWTWLHACQGVVEGDPVPVEAFLESGGDPTRQLTPSEVSLLNRPSAFDVGHTLVHLAIRFHREDMLAMLVSSIDGGGPGLKRVPSYVAPELASAIRRHAATIFNAKHSHSLPFPFVTEFTTFILPAEIEDLPSSVQEQLFEELLDKDVQQQLESEPAVINWSVEITVQLGSRLYALWNRSQGDCLLDSLMQATWGVFDRDSLLRGALADSLTHGGQLLYPRWLESETRQARQLEFSLSEAQWAEDWSSLVGRASQPGASLQQLHVFALAHVLRRPVIVYGVKFVKSFRGEDIGYAGFQGVYLPLLWEPSFCSVTPVALGYTRGHFSALVPVEHSRTHDMGVPNNMVRVCYLPLVDSERKLLPIHFLTKAEVGSEEHLLRQWLDVSTTDGGLLVAKQRAQGHPLLVAQMLEEWLNHYRSLAHFGTPNRPPVL
;
A
#
# COMPACT_ATOMS: atom_id res chain seq x y z
N GLU A 1 6.70 39.96 32.17
CA GLU A 1 6.00 38.79 31.62
C GLU A 1 6.95 37.60 31.58
N THR A 2 6.51 36.42 32.02
CA THR A 2 7.27 35.17 31.97
C THR A 2 7.03 34.46 30.63
N LYS A 3 8.10 34.18 29.90
CA LYS A 3 8.04 33.35 28.68
C LYS A 3 7.75 31.89 29.05
N TRP A 4 7.17 31.14 28.11
CA TRP A 4 6.95 29.70 28.27
C TRP A 4 7.94 28.88 27.43
N MET A 5 8.56 27.90 28.07
CA MET A 5 9.50 26.98 27.42
C MET A 5 8.74 25.90 26.65
N CYS A 6 9.11 25.65 25.40
CA CYS A 6 8.50 24.58 24.61
C CYS A 6 9.07 23.21 24.99
N GLU A 7 8.23 22.27 25.41
CA GLU A 7 8.64 20.91 25.81
C GLU A 7 9.34 20.13 24.68
N TYR A 8 9.01 20.42 23.41
CA TYR A 8 9.56 19.72 22.24
C TYR A 8 10.94 20.21 21.79
N CYS A 9 11.35 21.44 22.14
CA CYS A 9 12.62 22.03 21.64
C CYS A 9 13.29 23.03 22.61
N THR A 10 12.81 23.15 23.84
CA THR A 10 13.26 24.06 24.91
C THR A 10 13.31 25.57 24.57
N TYR A 11 12.77 25.98 23.43
CA TYR A 11 12.76 27.39 23.04
C TYR A 11 11.78 28.21 23.89
N GLU A 12 12.19 29.40 24.36
CA GLU A 12 11.37 30.32 25.14
C GLU A 12 10.47 31.20 24.26
N ASN A 13 9.16 31.00 24.36
CA ASN A 13 8.16 31.72 23.58
C ASN A 13 7.51 32.83 24.41
N PHE A 14 7.06 33.90 23.74
CA PHE A 14 6.27 34.95 24.39
C PHE A 14 4.98 34.38 25.01
N PRO A 15 4.48 34.93 26.14
CA PRO A 15 3.32 34.37 26.86
C PRO A 15 2.09 34.12 25.98
N ASN A 16 1.85 35.05 25.04
CA ASN A 16 0.69 35.10 24.16
C ASN A 16 0.82 34.17 22.92
N ALA A 17 1.98 33.56 22.69
CA ALA A 17 2.16 32.60 21.59
C ALA A 17 1.50 31.26 21.94
N LEU A 18 0.48 30.85 21.19
CA LEU A 18 -0.25 29.59 21.40
C LEU A 18 0.49 28.34 20.86
N LYS A 19 1.51 28.56 20.03
CA LYS A 19 2.40 27.55 19.45
C LYS A 19 3.83 28.07 19.49
N CYS A 20 4.80 27.17 19.54
CA CYS A 20 6.21 27.55 19.61
C CYS A 20 6.67 28.18 18.29
N THR A 21 7.37 29.32 18.36
CA THR A 21 7.88 30.04 17.19
C THR A 21 8.83 29.19 16.33
N MET A 22 9.60 28.29 16.95
CA MET A 22 10.60 27.47 16.25
C MET A 22 10.06 26.15 15.68
N CYS A 23 9.33 25.36 16.48
CA CYS A 23 8.90 24.01 16.09
C CYS A 23 7.38 23.89 15.81
N ARG A 24 6.60 24.95 15.99
CA ARG A 24 5.12 24.98 15.92
C ARG A 24 4.37 24.03 16.89
N GLY A 25 5.08 23.30 17.75
CA GLY A 25 4.50 22.51 18.83
C GLY A 25 3.63 23.38 19.76
N ALA A 26 2.51 22.82 20.24
CA ALA A 26 1.54 23.55 21.04
C ALA A 26 2.12 24.10 22.35
N LYS A 27 1.56 25.20 22.86
CA LYS A 27 1.79 25.65 24.23
C LYS A 27 1.19 24.62 25.21
N PRO A 28 1.96 24.12 26.20
CA PRO A 28 1.40 23.30 27.26
C PRO A 28 0.31 24.06 28.01
N LEU A 29 -0.86 23.45 28.18
CA LEU A 29 -1.96 24.02 28.96
C LEU A 29 -1.65 23.85 30.46
N SER A 30 -0.96 24.84 31.03
CA SER A 30 -0.77 24.95 32.48
C SER A 30 -2.14 24.97 33.18
N SER A 31 -2.31 24.10 34.18
CA SER A 31 -3.60 23.78 34.78
C SER A 31 -4.12 24.87 35.72
N GLU A 32 -4.83 25.86 35.17
CA GLU A 32 -5.58 26.86 35.94
C GLU A 32 -7.09 26.76 35.64
N ASP A 33 -7.82 26.25 36.64
CA ASP A 33 -9.26 26.40 36.92
C ASP A 33 -10.28 26.49 35.76
N ILE A 34 -10.67 25.32 35.23
CA ILE A 34 -11.80 25.14 34.28
C ILE A 34 -13.16 25.58 34.87
N TYR A 35 -13.27 25.81 36.19
CA TYR A 35 -14.52 25.96 36.93
C TYR A 35 -15.09 27.38 37.07
N ARG A 36 -14.60 28.39 36.34
CA ARG A 36 -14.95 29.81 36.62
C ARG A 36 -15.66 30.62 35.53
N LEU A 37 -16.05 30.03 34.39
CA LEU A 37 -16.79 30.73 33.33
C LEU A 37 -18.16 30.11 33.03
N ARG A 38 -19.03 30.08 34.05
CA ARG A 38 -20.48 30.02 33.88
C ARG A 38 -21.19 30.79 34.99
N ASN A 39 -21.27 32.11 34.81
CA ASN A 39 -22.36 33.01 35.20
C ASN A 39 -21.89 34.47 35.07
N ASN A 40 -22.42 35.17 34.06
CA ASN A 40 -23.02 36.51 34.15
C ASN A 40 -23.35 36.99 32.73
N ASP A 41 -24.64 37.03 32.41
CA ASP A 41 -25.19 37.77 31.27
C ASP A 41 -25.35 39.27 31.61
N ASP A 42 -25.88 40.04 30.65
CA ASP A 42 -26.32 41.45 30.72
C ASP A 42 -25.24 42.55 30.87
N GLY A 43 -25.15 43.47 29.90
CA GLY A 43 -24.23 44.63 30.03
C GLY A 43 -23.93 45.55 28.84
N ALA A 44 -24.94 45.98 28.07
CA ALA A 44 -25.01 47.22 27.25
C ALA A 44 -23.75 47.98 26.72
N VAL A 45 -23.74 48.22 25.38
CA VAL A 45 -23.33 49.48 24.68
C VAL A 45 -21.87 49.97 24.72
N GLY A 46 -21.26 50.24 23.53
CA GLY A 46 -20.25 51.31 23.41
C GLY A 46 -19.15 51.22 22.32
N SER A 47 -19.43 51.79 21.14
CA SER A 47 -18.48 52.49 20.22
C SER A 47 -16.99 52.11 20.10
N GLY A 48 -16.62 51.56 18.92
CA GLY A 48 -15.66 52.22 18.01
C GLY A 48 -14.14 51.92 18.12
N GLY A 49 -13.54 51.53 16.99
CA GLY A 49 -12.09 51.40 16.79
C GLY A 49 -11.73 50.29 15.81
N GLY A 50 -11.08 50.62 14.69
CA GLY A 50 -10.75 49.64 13.63
C GLY A 50 -9.25 49.31 13.53
N GLY A 51 -8.92 48.13 12.98
CA GLY A 51 -7.56 47.71 12.68
C GLY A 51 -7.49 46.32 12.02
N ASN A 52 -6.79 46.20 10.90
CA ASN A 52 -6.69 44.98 10.09
C ASN A 52 -6.08 43.79 10.86
N GLY A 53 -6.59 42.58 10.63
CA GLY A 53 -6.00 41.35 11.20
C GLY A 53 -6.71 40.03 10.87
N GLY A 54 -7.34 39.91 9.70
CA GLY A 54 -8.21 38.76 9.35
C GLY A 54 -7.49 37.44 9.06
N GLY A 55 -6.82 36.86 10.06
CA GLY A 55 -6.32 35.48 10.00
C GLY A 55 -7.46 34.49 10.22
N THR A 56 -7.86 33.77 9.18
CA THR A 56 -8.92 32.76 9.26
C THR A 56 -8.50 31.60 10.16
N ALA A 57 -9.38 31.24 11.11
CA ALA A 57 -9.24 29.99 11.85
C ALA A 57 -9.56 28.82 10.89
N ALA A 58 -8.54 28.05 10.52
CA ALA A 58 -8.71 26.89 9.67
C ALA A 58 -9.49 25.79 10.41
N ILE A 59 -10.76 25.61 10.03
CA ILE A 59 -11.56 24.45 10.41
C ILE A 59 -11.05 23.25 9.60
N ILE A 60 -10.86 22.12 10.27
CA ILE A 60 -10.27 20.91 9.68
C ILE A 60 -11.36 20.16 8.90
N THR A 61 -11.23 20.05 7.58
CA THR A 61 -11.99 19.09 6.76
C THR A 61 -11.26 17.74 6.72
N ALA A 62 -11.97 16.67 6.34
CA ALA A 62 -11.47 15.30 6.39
C ALA A 62 -10.27 15.03 5.44
N ASP A 63 -10.10 15.85 4.42
CA ASP A 63 -9.21 15.64 3.27
C ASP A 63 -7.72 15.67 3.64
N ASN A 64 -7.38 16.33 4.75
CA ASN A 64 -6.00 16.48 5.24
C ASN A 64 -5.62 15.52 6.38
N LEU A 65 -6.51 14.60 6.80
CA LEU A 65 -6.27 13.79 8.00
C LEU A 65 -5.30 12.61 7.78
N HIS A 66 -5.13 12.15 6.54
CA HIS A 66 -4.37 10.93 6.22
C HIS A 66 -2.86 11.07 6.48
N GLU A 67 -2.26 12.25 6.27
CA GLU A 67 -0.83 12.47 6.56
C GLU A 67 -0.47 12.34 8.05
N GLN A 68 -1.43 12.55 8.95
CA GLN A 68 -1.19 12.53 10.40
C GLN A 68 -1.38 11.15 11.04
N LEU A 69 -1.79 10.13 10.26
CA LEU A 69 -2.09 8.78 10.75
C LEU A 69 -1.20 7.72 10.09
N LYS A 70 0.11 7.88 10.20
CA LYS A 70 1.04 6.72 10.10
C LYS A 70 0.87 5.85 11.36
N PRO A 71 0.68 4.53 11.24
CA PRO A 71 0.60 3.65 12.41
C PRO A 71 1.89 3.68 13.23
N LEU A 72 1.79 4.05 14.50
CA LEU A 72 2.86 3.84 15.47
C LEU A 72 2.94 2.35 15.81
N ARG A 73 4.08 1.71 15.51
CA ARG A 73 4.35 0.33 15.95
C ARG A 73 4.44 0.29 17.47
N ILE A 74 3.40 -0.25 18.13
CA ILE A 74 3.45 -0.60 19.55
C ILE A 74 4.11 -1.98 19.64
N ALA A 75 5.26 -2.04 20.30
CA ALA A 75 5.90 -3.30 20.67
C ALA A 75 5.45 -3.66 22.09
N ASP A 76 4.42 -4.50 22.20
CA ASP A 76 3.94 -4.98 23.50
C ASP A 76 5.07 -5.74 24.22
N SER A 77 5.50 -5.17 25.34
CA SER A 77 6.54 -5.74 26.20
C SER A 77 5.88 -6.27 27.47
N GLU A 78 5.58 -7.57 27.47
CA GLU A 78 4.97 -8.23 28.62
C GLU A 78 5.83 -8.11 29.88
N PHE A 79 5.20 -7.89 31.03
CA PHE A 79 5.86 -7.79 32.33
C PHE A 79 5.96 -9.15 33.05
N PRO A 80 7.17 -9.71 33.29
CA PRO A 80 7.37 -10.71 34.33
C PRO A 80 7.41 -10.02 35.70
N LYS A 81 6.56 -10.45 36.63
CA LYS A 81 6.60 -9.96 38.03
C LYS A 81 7.62 -10.78 38.83
N GLN A 82 8.56 -10.13 39.52
CA GLN A 82 8.67 -10.13 41.01
C GLN A 82 10.03 -9.65 41.57
N SER A 83 9.96 -9.17 42.82
CA SER A 83 11.01 -9.21 43.87
C SER A 83 12.33 -8.44 43.70
N THR A 84 12.27 -7.16 44.11
CA THR A 84 13.14 -6.57 45.15
C THR A 84 14.64 -6.97 45.22
N HIS A 85 15.52 -6.03 44.91
CA HIS A 85 16.57 -5.57 45.84
C HIS A 85 17.03 -4.15 45.50
N LEU A 86 17.43 -3.36 46.50
CA LEU A 86 17.84 -1.96 46.30
C LEU A 86 19.32 -1.88 45.90
N HIS A 87 19.62 -1.16 44.81
CA HIS A 87 20.93 -0.51 44.63
C HIS A 87 20.82 0.84 43.92
N HIS A 88 21.77 1.72 44.22
CA HIS A 88 21.76 3.14 43.90
C HIS A 88 22.52 3.40 42.60
N HIS A 89 21.89 4.02 41.59
CA HIS A 89 22.56 4.39 40.33
C HIS A 89 22.66 5.91 40.15
N GLN A 90 23.88 6.42 40.06
CA GLN A 90 24.16 7.79 39.65
C GLN A 90 24.13 7.91 38.11
N PRO A 91 23.69 9.06 37.56
CA PRO A 91 23.83 9.34 36.13
C PRO A 91 25.25 9.80 35.78
N CYS A 92 25.88 9.19 34.77
CA CYS A 92 27.18 9.63 34.26
C CYS A 92 27.02 10.84 33.32
N SER A 93 27.63 11.97 33.67
CA SER A 93 27.49 13.25 32.96
C SER A 93 28.47 13.44 31.79
N GLY A 94 28.08 12.98 30.60
CA GLY A 94 28.77 13.26 29.33
C GLY A 94 28.32 14.58 28.67
N GLY A 95 28.45 15.71 29.37
CA GLY A 95 27.84 16.99 28.97
C GLY A 95 28.24 17.51 27.59
N LYS A 96 27.23 17.80 26.74
CA LYS A 96 27.38 18.49 25.45
C LYS A 96 27.83 19.95 25.65
N TRP A 97 28.30 20.61 24.58
CA TRP A 97 28.69 22.03 24.61
C TRP A 97 27.75 22.90 23.77
N SER A 98 27.16 23.93 24.39
CA SER A 98 26.26 24.89 23.74
C SER A 98 27.07 25.87 22.88
N CYS A 99 26.62 26.14 21.64
CA CYS A 99 27.33 27.04 20.74
C CYS A 99 27.17 28.52 21.11
N GLY A 100 28.28 29.23 21.33
CA GLY A 100 28.27 30.67 21.63
C GLY A 100 27.71 31.60 20.53
N THR A 101 27.42 31.09 19.33
CA THR A 101 26.82 31.86 18.21
C THR A 101 25.34 31.54 17.96
N CYS A 102 24.93 30.28 18.09
CA CYS A 102 23.57 29.82 17.75
C CYS A 102 22.91 28.93 18.82
N THR A 103 23.47 28.92 20.03
CA THR A 103 23.10 28.15 21.24
C THR A 103 23.02 26.62 21.13
N TYR A 104 22.98 26.06 19.93
CA TYR A 104 22.87 24.61 19.65
C TYR A 104 23.84 23.75 20.48
N GLU A 105 23.33 22.68 21.09
CA GLU A 105 24.11 21.71 21.85
C GLU A 105 24.88 20.72 20.95
N ASN A 106 26.19 20.85 20.91
CA ASN A 106 27.06 19.97 20.15
C ASN A 106 27.61 18.84 21.00
N TRP A 107 27.73 17.65 20.41
CA TRP A 107 28.35 16.50 21.06
C TRP A 107 29.80 16.80 21.53
N PRO A 108 30.26 16.22 22.66
CA PRO A 108 31.56 16.58 23.26
C PRO A 108 32.78 16.41 22.34
N LYS A 109 32.69 15.55 21.32
CA LYS A 109 33.76 15.30 20.34
C LYS A 109 33.72 16.25 19.13
N SER A 110 32.66 17.03 18.95
CA SER A 110 32.50 17.95 17.81
C SER A 110 33.35 19.20 18.00
N ARG A 111 34.38 19.37 17.16
CA ARG A 111 35.33 20.51 17.22
C ARG A 111 34.77 21.83 16.65
N LYS A 112 33.62 21.77 16.00
CA LYS A 112 32.85 22.89 15.43
C LYS A 112 31.35 22.63 15.66
N CYS A 113 30.55 23.69 15.67
CA CYS A 113 29.11 23.62 15.72
C CYS A 113 28.55 23.08 14.40
N ILE A 114 27.70 22.06 14.45
CA ILE A 114 27.13 21.45 13.24
C ILE A 114 26.16 22.39 12.51
N MET A 115 25.49 23.30 13.23
CA MET A 115 24.48 24.22 12.64
C MET A 115 25.08 25.50 12.03
N CYS A 116 26.25 25.95 12.47
CA CYS A 116 26.82 27.25 12.06
C CYS A 116 28.34 27.28 11.87
N GLY A 117 29.05 26.16 12.01
CA GLY A 117 30.49 26.05 11.80
C GLY A 117 31.39 26.69 12.88
N THR A 118 30.86 27.49 13.81
CA THR A 118 31.63 28.11 14.91
C THR A 118 32.44 27.08 15.70
N ALA A 119 33.72 27.34 15.95
CA ALA A 119 34.59 26.43 16.71
C ALA A 119 34.10 26.19 18.16
N ALA A 120 34.46 25.03 18.72
CA ALA A 120 34.21 24.74 20.14
C ALA A 120 35.04 25.68 21.05
N PRO A 121 34.47 26.18 22.16
CA PRO A 121 35.21 27.00 23.11
C PRO A 121 36.30 26.19 23.81
N THR A 122 37.56 26.62 23.69
CA THR A 122 38.70 25.98 24.36
C THR A 122 38.75 26.36 25.84
N ALA A 123 38.71 25.36 26.74
CA ALA A 123 38.85 25.59 28.17
C ALA A 123 40.24 26.14 28.55
N PRO A 124 40.34 27.03 29.57
CA PRO A 124 41.61 27.55 30.04
C PRO A 124 42.38 26.50 30.87
N SER A 125 43.70 26.40 30.64
CA SER A 125 44.56 25.40 31.28
C SER A 125 45.25 25.91 32.56
N PRO A 126 45.20 25.17 33.69
CA PRO A 126 46.08 25.41 34.83
C PRO A 126 47.51 24.88 34.59
N VAL A 127 48.49 25.68 35.02
CA VAL A 127 49.96 25.47 34.95
C VAL A 127 50.44 24.15 35.56
N GLY A 128 51.37 23.41 34.91
CA GLY A 128 51.71 22.03 35.34
C GLY A 128 53.05 21.38 34.92
N ARG A 129 54.18 22.13 34.85
CA ARG A 129 55.60 21.64 34.82
C ARG A 129 56.18 20.87 33.59
N MET A 130 57.23 21.49 33.04
CA MET A 130 58.52 20.93 32.58
C MET A 130 58.64 20.14 31.27
N SER A 131 59.15 20.84 30.24
CA SER A 131 59.98 20.30 29.15
C SER A 131 61.36 19.83 29.67
N PRO A 132 62.17 19.18 28.80
CA PRO A 132 63.31 19.95 28.26
C PRO A 132 63.35 19.97 26.72
N SER A 133 63.85 21.08 26.17
CA SER A 133 63.88 21.36 24.73
C SER A 133 65.17 20.89 24.06
N ARG A 134 65.10 20.56 22.75
CA ARG A 134 66.15 20.94 21.80
C ARG A 134 65.58 21.42 20.47
N SER A 135 66.01 22.62 20.11
CA SER A 135 65.91 23.31 18.82
C SER A 135 66.86 22.65 17.78
N ASN A 136 66.89 22.99 16.48
CA ASN A 136 66.36 24.16 15.75
C ASN A 136 66.16 23.84 14.23
N LEU A 137 65.29 24.61 13.55
CA LEU A 137 65.34 25.16 12.16
C LEU A 137 66.05 24.36 11.03
N ALA A 138 65.54 24.21 9.80
CA ALA A 138 64.32 24.65 9.07
C ALA A 138 64.15 23.75 7.79
N ILE A 139 63.57 24.04 6.59
CA ILE A 139 63.08 25.24 5.85
C ILE A 139 61.92 24.85 4.88
N ILE A 140 60.77 25.54 4.99
CA ILE A 140 59.92 26.23 3.96
C ILE A 140 60.20 26.01 2.44
N PRO A 141 59.22 26.05 1.46
CA PRO A 141 57.74 26.17 1.53
C PRO A 141 56.89 25.28 0.55
N THR A 142 55.54 25.47 0.57
CA THR A 142 54.52 25.40 -0.54
C THR A 142 54.46 24.23 -1.54
N SER A 143 53.32 23.81 -2.13
CA SER A 143 51.86 23.79 -1.86
C SER A 143 51.12 23.50 -3.19
N SER A 144 49.93 22.90 -3.12
CA SER A 144 48.93 22.62 -4.18
C SER A 144 48.64 23.79 -5.17
N PRO A 145 48.07 23.56 -6.38
CA PRO A 145 46.63 23.16 -6.55
C PRO A 145 46.35 22.16 -7.73
N GLU A 146 45.34 21.27 -7.65
CA GLU A 146 43.94 21.32 -8.18
C GLU A 146 43.66 20.96 -9.67
N ARG A 147 42.59 20.15 -9.85
CA ARG A 147 41.49 20.20 -10.86
C ARG A 147 41.53 19.57 -12.27
N ASP A 148 40.39 18.94 -12.54
CA ASP A 148 39.49 18.96 -13.73
C ASP A 148 39.91 18.39 -15.10
N VAL A 149 39.38 17.18 -15.35
CA VAL A 149 38.58 16.74 -16.51
C VAL A 149 38.72 17.52 -17.84
N THR A 150 39.17 16.81 -18.87
CA THR A 150 38.73 17.03 -20.27
C THR A 150 38.56 15.70 -21.00
N VAL A 151 37.73 15.68 -22.05
CA VAL A 151 37.36 14.47 -22.80
C VAL A 151 38.03 14.44 -24.18
N THR A 152 38.71 13.35 -24.50
CA THR A 152 39.00 12.95 -25.89
C THR A 152 38.89 11.44 -26.08
N ARG A 153 38.47 11.05 -27.28
CA ARG A 153 38.59 9.67 -27.80
C ARG A 153 40.09 9.36 -28.02
N ASP A 154 40.47 8.09 -27.91
CA ASP A 154 41.08 7.46 -29.09
C ASP A 154 40.90 5.94 -29.13
N ASN A 155 41.04 5.37 -30.32
CA ASN A 155 40.75 3.98 -30.64
C ASN A 155 42.07 3.22 -30.89
N LYS A 156 42.31 2.09 -30.19
CA LYS A 156 43.32 1.10 -30.63
C LYS A 156 43.12 -0.28 -30.01
N SER A 157 42.96 -1.28 -30.86
CA SER A 157 43.01 -2.68 -30.45
C SER A 157 44.46 -3.16 -30.31
N SER A 158 44.76 -3.94 -29.28
CA SER A 158 45.92 -4.84 -29.27
C SER A 158 45.51 -6.19 -28.69
N ARG A 159 45.61 -7.24 -29.50
CA ARG A 159 45.45 -8.63 -29.05
C ARG A 159 46.70 -9.03 -28.27
N VAL A 160 46.56 -9.56 -27.06
CA VAL A 160 47.66 -10.25 -26.35
C VAL A 160 47.21 -11.63 -25.89
N SER A 161 47.47 -12.59 -26.77
CA SER A 161 47.97 -13.95 -26.51
C SER A 161 47.63 -14.63 -25.16
N ASN A 162 46.81 -15.67 -25.23
CA ASN A 162 46.78 -16.74 -24.23
C ASN A 162 48.20 -17.35 -24.07
N SER A 163 48.73 -17.38 -22.84
CA SER A 163 49.90 -18.16 -22.49
C SER A 163 49.50 -19.36 -21.62
N ARG A 164 49.48 -20.56 -22.21
CA ARG A 164 49.21 -21.80 -21.48
C ARG A 164 50.44 -22.17 -20.66
N ARG A 165 50.32 -22.17 -19.32
CA ARG A 165 51.20 -22.99 -18.46
C ARG A 165 50.49 -24.30 -18.13
N SER A 166 51.09 -25.40 -18.56
CA SER A 166 50.66 -26.76 -18.22
C SER A 166 51.37 -27.23 -16.95
N GLY A 167 50.59 -27.55 -15.92
CA GLY A 167 51.07 -28.14 -14.68
C GLY A 167 49.87 -28.63 -13.85
N GLU A 168 50.02 -29.79 -13.22
CA GLU A 168 49.11 -30.39 -12.23
C GLU A 168 47.66 -30.68 -12.70
N ALA A 169 47.44 -31.91 -13.15
CA ALA A 169 46.12 -32.43 -13.49
C ALA A 169 45.41 -33.04 -12.25
N SER A 170 44.73 -32.20 -11.47
CA SER A 170 43.95 -32.65 -10.29
C SER A 170 42.60 -31.92 -10.07
N THR A 171 42.33 -30.83 -10.79
CA THR A 171 41.19 -29.91 -10.53
C THR A 171 40.02 -29.99 -11.52
N ALA A 172 40.07 -30.89 -12.51
CA ALA A 172 39.07 -30.93 -13.60
C ALA A 172 37.62 -31.20 -13.13
N GLY A 173 37.43 -32.06 -12.13
CA GLY A 173 36.09 -32.37 -11.59
C GLY A 173 35.44 -31.18 -10.89
N ASN A 174 36.23 -30.43 -10.09
CA ASN A 174 35.74 -29.30 -9.30
C ASN A 174 35.15 -28.19 -10.19
N ASN A 175 35.73 -27.94 -11.37
CA ASN A 175 35.27 -26.87 -12.24
C ASN A 175 33.92 -27.21 -12.91
N TYR A 176 33.69 -28.46 -13.29
CA TYR A 176 32.40 -28.90 -13.84
C TYR A 176 31.28 -28.85 -12.78
N GLU A 177 31.57 -29.30 -11.55
CA GLU A 177 30.59 -29.18 -10.46
C GLU A 177 30.33 -27.72 -10.05
N TYR A 178 31.36 -26.87 -10.01
CA TYR A 178 31.21 -25.44 -9.73
C TYR A 178 30.36 -24.76 -10.81
N GLU A 179 30.62 -25.01 -12.10
CA GLU A 179 29.78 -24.51 -13.18
C GLU A 179 28.34 -25.04 -13.13
N ARG A 180 28.14 -26.32 -12.80
CA ARG A 180 26.80 -26.91 -12.63
C ARG A 180 26.04 -26.23 -11.49
N ARG A 181 26.67 -26.10 -10.31
CA ARG A 181 26.10 -25.39 -9.16
C ARG A 181 25.78 -23.93 -9.52
N ARG A 182 26.67 -23.24 -10.24
CA ARG A 182 26.48 -21.85 -10.70
C ARG A 182 25.31 -21.68 -11.66
N ARG A 183 25.05 -22.67 -12.55
CA ARG A 183 23.91 -22.67 -13.49
C ARG A 183 22.58 -23.09 -12.85
N GLN A 184 22.63 -23.75 -11.69
CA GLN A 184 21.47 -24.28 -10.97
C GLN A 184 21.20 -23.53 -9.65
N ALA A 185 21.91 -22.43 -9.41
CA ALA A 185 21.71 -21.54 -8.28
C ALA A 185 20.61 -20.51 -8.58
N ASP A 186 19.83 -20.18 -7.55
CA ASP A 186 18.87 -19.08 -7.60
C ASP A 186 19.59 -17.75 -7.39
N TRP A 187 19.76 -17.01 -8.49
CA TRP A 187 20.45 -15.71 -8.46
C TRP A 187 19.62 -14.60 -7.82
N THR A 188 18.28 -14.70 -7.79
CA THR A 188 17.46 -13.68 -7.11
C THR A 188 17.68 -13.72 -5.60
N TRP A 189 17.68 -14.93 -5.03
CA TRP A 189 18.05 -15.19 -3.64
C TRP A 189 19.47 -14.71 -3.31
N LEU A 190 20.47 -15.10 -4.13
CA LEU A 190 21.86 -14.71 -3.89
C LEU A 190 22.08 -13.20 -3.97
N HIS A 191 21.42 -12.52 -4.91
CA HIS A 191 21.49 -11.06 -5.01
C HIS A 191 20.78 -10.37 -3.85
N ALA A 192 19.65 -10.88 -3.36
CA ALA A 192 19.01 -10.38 -2.14
C ALA A 192 19.93 -10.51 -0.91
N CYS A 193 20.56 -11.68 -0.72
CA CYS A 193 21.54 -11.87 0.36
C CYS A 193 22.71 -10.89 0.26
N GLN A 194 23.19 -10.61 -0.95
CA GLN A 194 24.25 -9.62 -1.19
C GLN A 194 23.79 -8.19 -0.92
N GLY A 195 22.57 -7.81 -1.36
CA GLY A 195 21.98 -6.49 -1.15
C GLY A 195 21.88 -6.10 0.32
N VAL A 196 21.40 -7.00 1.19
CA VAL A 196 21.33 -6.77 2.65
C VAL A 196 22.71 -6.45 3.25
N VAL A 197 23.74 -7.20 2.83
CA VAL A 197 25.11 -6.98 3.31
C VAL A 197 25.66 -5.65 2.81
N GLU A 198 25.44 -5.30 1.55
CA GLU A 198 26.01 -4.12 0.91
C GLU A 198 25.27 -2.82 1.26
N GLY A 199 23.97 -2.91 1.58
CA GLY A 199 23.11 -1.77 1.90
C GLY A 199 22.21 -1.35 0.74
N ASP A 200 21.96 -2.26 -0.20
CA ASP A 200 21.10 -2.05 -1.36
C ASP A 200 19.78 -2.80 -1.16
N PRO A 201 18.63 -2.10 -1.02
CA PRO A 201 17.33 -2.75 -0.88
C PRO A 201 16.79 -3.29 -2.21
N VAL A 202 17.24 -2.82 -3.38
CA VAL A 202 16.60 -3.14 -4.67
C VAL A 202 16.65 -4.65 -5.00
N PRO A 203 17.75 -5.39 -4.74
CA PRO A 203 17.78 -6.85 -4.88
C PRO A 203 16.88 -7.59 -3.88
N VAL A 204 16.61 -6.98 -2.72
CA VAL A 204 15.75 -7.55 -1.66
C VAL A 204 14.29 -7.37 -2.02
N GLU A 205 13.93 -6.16 -2.46
CA GLU A 205 12.61 -5.83 -3.01
C GLU A 205 12.26 -6.75 -4.19
N ALA A 206 13.15 -6.87 -5.18
CA ALA A 206 12.94 -7.75 -6.33
C ALA A 206 12.73 -9.23 -5.97
N PHE A 207 13.40 -9.74 -4.91
CA PHE A 207 13.22 -11.10 -4.43
C PHE A 207 11.88 -11.30 -3.69
N LEU A 208 11.47 -10.34 -2.86
CA LEU A 208 10.16 -10.35 -2.20
C LEU A 208 9.02 -10.21 -3.24
N GLU A 209 9.21 -9.36 -4.24
CA GLU A 209 8.28 -9.22 -5.37
C GLU A 209 8.18 -10.50 -6.20
N SER A 210 9.26 -11.25 -6.41
CA SER A 210 9.18 -12.57 -7.08
C SER A 210 8.45 -13.65 -6.25
N GLY A 211 8.02 -13.35 -5.02
CA GLY A 211 7.41 -14.31 -4.09
C GLY A 211 8.44 -15.11 -3.29
N GLY A 212 9.67 -14.63 -3.20
CA GLY A 212 10.76 -15.28 -2.50
C GLY A 212 10.57 -15.28 -0.98
N ASP A 213 10.78 -16.44 -0.35
CA ASP A 213 10.68 -16.62 1.11
C ASP A 213 11.86 -15.95 1.85
N PRO A 214 11.64 -14.91 2.66
CA PRO A 214 12.70 -14.26 3.45
C PRO A 214 13.19 -15.08 4.67
N THR A 215 12.47 -16.14 5.05
CA THR A 215 12.87 -17.11 6.09
C THR A 215 13.78 -18.23 5.55
N ARG A 216 13.93 -18.33 4.22
CA ARG A 216 14.85 -19.24 3.54
C ARG A 216 16.27 -19.13 4.13
N GLN A 217 16.93 -20.28 4.23
CA GLN A 217 18.27 -20.39 4.79
C GLN A 217 19.32 -20.61 3.69
N LEU A 218 20.47 -19.95 3.81
CA LEU A 218 21.62 -20.16 2.93
C LEU A 218 22.19 -21.58 3.08
N THR A 219 22.25 -22.33 1.98
CA THR A 219 22.82 -23.67 1.89
C THR A 219 24.37 -23.63 1.80
N PRO A 220 25.08 -24.73 2.12
CA PRO A 220 26.55 -24.81 1.96
C PRO A 220 27.03 -24.51 0.54
N SER A 221 26.24 -24.90 -0.47
CA SER A 221 26.47 -24.59 -1.89
C SER A 221 26.37 -23.10 -2.21
N GLU A 222 25.41 -22.40 -1.62
CA GLU A 222 25.17 -20.97 -1.84
C GLU A 222 26.22 -20.11 -1.12
N VAL A 223 26.58 -20.44 0.13
CA VAL A 223 27.70 -19.79 0.84
C VAL A 223 29.01 -19.93 0.06
N SER A 224 29.25 -21.10 -0.55
CA SER A 224 30.42 -21.33 -1.41
C SER A 224 30.37 -20.57 -2.75
N LEU A 225 29.21 -20.11 -3.21
CA LEU A 225 29.07 -19.26 -4.41
C LEU A 225 29.20 -17.77 -4.07
N LEU A 226 28.69 -17.33 -2.92
CA LEU A 226 28.84 -15.97 -2.40
C LEU A 226 30.28 -15.64 -1.96
N ASN A 227 31.05 -16.67 -1.56
CA ASN A 227 32.50 -16.60 -1.33
C ASN A 227 32.97 -15.43 -0.41
N ARG A 228 32.15 -15.07 0.59
CA ARG A 228 32.40 -13.97 1.54
C ARG A 228 32.15 -14.45 2.97
N PRO A 229 33.06 -15.27 3.55
CA PRO A 229 32.87 -15.94 4.84
C PRO A 229 32.89 -15.01 6.06
N SER A 230 33.09 -13.70 5.87
CA SER A 230 32.86 -12.70 6.93
C SER A 230 31.38 -12.30 7.08
N ALA A 231 30.55 -12.56 6.05
CA ALA A 231 29.16 -12.14 5.98
C ALA A 231 28.15 -13.31 5.92
N PHE A 232 28.50 -14.38 5.21
CA PHE A 232 27.59 -15.50 4.93
C PHE A 232 28.05 -16.77 5.64
N ASP A 233 27.18 -17.30 6.49
CA ASP A 233 27.30 -18.58 7.18
C ASP A 233 26.09 -19.45 6.79
N VAL A 234 26.21 -20.78 6.88
CA VAL A 234 25.12 -21.71 6.57
C VAL A 234 24.00 -21.53 7.60
N GLY A 235 22.75 -21.45 7.14
CA GLY A 235 21.59 -21.18 8.00
C GLY A 235 21.19 -19.71 8.10
N HIS A 236 22.01 -18.75 7.62
CA HIS A 236 21.60 -17.35 7.57
C HIS A 236 20.39 -17.15 6.64
N THR A 237 19.42 -16.37 7.12
CA THR A 237 18.27 -15.84 6.33
C THR A 237 18.46 -14.35 6.07
N LEU A 238 17.60 -13.73 5.25
CA LEU A 238 17.67 -12.27 5.02
C LEU A 238 17.50 -11.47 6.32
N VAL A 239 16.66 -11.93 7.26
CA VAL A 239 16.53 -11.30 8.59
C VAL A 239 17.82 -11.41 9.40
N HIS A 240 18.46 -12.59 9.42
CA HIS A 240 19.72 -12.77 10.15
C HIS A 240 20.82 -11.85 9.59
N LEU A 241 20.87 -11.69 8.26
CA LEU A 241 21.76 -10.73 7.60
C LEU A 241 21.38 -9.28 7.95
N ALA A 242 20.10 -8.92 7.95
CA ALA A 242 19.64 -7.57 8.24
C ALA A 242 19.93 -7.14 9.69
N ILE A 243 19.72 -8.04 10.66
CA ILE A 243 20.12 -7.85 12.05
C ILE A 243 21.65 -7.69 12.14
N ARG A 244 22.42 -8.64 11.58
CA ARG A 244 23.90 -8.66 11.66
C ARG A 244 24.52 -7.40 11.05
N PHE A 245 23.98 -6.91 9.94
CA PHE A 245 24.46 -5.71 9.23
C PHE A 245 23.69 -4.42 9.58
N HIS A 246 22.86 -4.45 10.63
CA HIS A 246 22.15 -3.29 11.19
C HIS A 246 21.31 -2.51 10.15
N ARG A 247 20.58 -3.26 9.31
CA ARG A 247 19.69 -2.76 8.26
C ARG A 247 18.26 -2.62 8.78
N GLU A 248 18.00 -1.62 9.62
CA GLU A 248 16.67 -1.39 10.23
C GLU A 248 15.57 -1.14 9.16
N ASP A 249 15.96 -0.54 8.04
CA ASP A 249 15.16 -0.29 6.84
C ASP A 249 14.70 -1.59 6.16
N MET A 250 15.64 -2.45 5.77
CA MET A 250 15.33 -3.74 5.16
C MET A 250 14.72 -4.71 6.18
N LEU A 251 15.06 -4.61 7.47
CA LEU A 251 14.42 -5.41 8.52
C LEU A 251 12.94 -5.05 8.67
N ALA A 252 12.57 -3.78 8.58
CA ALA A 252 11.17 -3.36 8.62
C ALA A 252 10.35 -3.92 7.44
N MET A 253 10.96 -4.04 6.27
CA MET A 253 10.42 -4.67 5.05
C MET A 253 10.33 -6.19 5.21
N LEU A 254 11.43 -6.85 5.57
CA LEU A 254 11.53 -8.30 5.73
C LEU A 254 10.59 -8.82 6.82
N VAL A 255 10.46 -8.12 7.95
CA VAL A 255 9.48 -8.45 8.99
C VAL A 255 8.05 -8.28 8.45
N SER A 256 7.74 -7.24 7.69
CA SER A 256 6.39 -7.10 7.09
C SER A 256 6.03 -8.19 6.07
N SER A 257 7.03 -8.89 5.51
CA SER A 257 6.82 -10.13 4.74
C SER A 257 6.82 -11.42 5.59
N ILE A 258 7.31 -11.38 6.83
CA ILE A 258 7.40 -12.52 7.77
C ILE A 258 6.26 -12.54 8.79
N ASP A 259 5.61 -11.42 9.04
CA ASP A 259 4.28 -11.40 9.69
C ASP A 259 3.22 -12.07 8.81
N GLY A 260 3.52 -12.34 7.53
CA GLY A 260 2.83 -13.34 6.72
C GLY A 260 3.34 -14.78 6.94
N GLY A 261 4.64 -15.00 7.19
CA GLY A 261 5.31 -16.31 7.23
C GLY A 261 4.94 -17.28 8.37
N GLY A 262 3.84 -17.06 9.09
CA GLY A 262 3.30 -18.01 10.06
C GLY A 262 2.25 -18.97 9.49
N PRO A 263 1.63 -19.83 10.31
CA PRO A 263 0.32 -20.40 10.01
C PRO A 263 -0.69 -19.25 9.93
N GLY A 264 -0.90 -18.74 8.71
CA GLY A 264 -1.49 -17.42 8.43
C GLY A 264 -1.00 -16.77 7.14
N LEU A 265 0.00 -17.36 6.45
CA LEU A 265 0.49 -16.86 5.16
C LEU A 265 -0.61 -16.78 4.09
N LYS A 266 -0.83 -15.59 3.56
CA LYS A 266 -1.81 -15.37 2.48
C LYS A 266 -1.29 -15.96 1.16
N ARG A 267 -1.87 -17.09 0.73
CA ARG A 267 -1.58 -17.80 -0.53
C ARG A 267 -2.64 -17.50 -1.59
N VAL A 268 -2.54 -16.31 -2.17
CA VAL A 268 -3.31 -15.95 -3.38
C VAL A 268 -2.74 -16.67 -4.62
N PRO A 269 -3.54 -16.94 -5.68
CA PRO A 269 -3.07 -17.65 -6.87
C PRO A 269 -1.84 -17.00 -7.53
N SER A 270 -1.80 -15.67 -7.55
CA SER A 270 -0.72 -14.87 -8.14
C SER A 270 0.61 -14.92 -7.38
N TYR A 271 0.64 -15.48 -6.17
CA TYR A 271 1.86 -15.75 -5.39
C TYR A 271 2.32 -17.21 -5.53
N VAL A 272 1.41 -18.17 -5.78
CA VAL A 272 1.78 -19.58 -6.00
C VAL A 272 2.38 -19.77 -7.40
N ALA A 273 1.86 -19.08 -8.42
CA ALA A 273 2.35 -19.15 -9.79
C ALA A 273 2.81 -17.77 -10.31
N PRO A 274 3.95 -17.22 -9.82
CA PRO A 274 4.40 -15.87 -10.15
C PRO A 274 4.71 -15.67 -11.65
N GLU A 275 5.21 -16.70 -12.34
CA GLU A 275 5.48 -16.66 -13.78
C GLU A 275 4.18 -16.59 -14.62
N LEU A 276 3.14 -17.34 -14.22
CA LEU A 276 1.82 -17.23 -14.85
C LEU A 276 1.17 -15.88 -14.54
N ALA A 277 1.25 -15.39 -13.30
CA ALA A 277 0.80 -14.04 -12.95
C ALA A 277 1.53 -12.95 -13.74
N SER A 278 2.82 -13.14 -14.03
CA SER A 278 3.65 -12.28 -14.87
C SER A 278 3.23 -12.35 -16.35
N ALA A 279 2.88 -13.54 -16.86
CA ALA A 279 2.31 -13.72 -18.20
C ALA A 279 0.91 -13.10 -18.34
N ILE A 280 0.05 -13.22 -17.32
CA ILE A 280 -1.28 -12.61 -17.28
C ILE A 280 -1.17 -11.09 -17.37
N ARG A 281 -0.28 -10.44 -16.61
CA ARG A 281 -0.10 -8.98 -16.67
C ARG A 281 0.46 -8.51 -18.02
N ARG A 282 1.41 -9.24 -18.62
CA ARG A 282 1.86 -8.99 -19.99
C ARG A 282 0.71 -9.09 -21.01
N HIS A 283 -0.15 -10.10 -20.88
CA HIS A 283 -1.31 -10.26 -21.77
C HIS A 283 -2.36 -9.16 -21.53
N ALA A 284 -2.65 -8.79 -20.28
CA ALA A 284 -3.48 -7.64 -19.97
C ALA A 284 -2.92 -6.37 -20.63
N ALA A 285 -1.61 -6.10 -20.54
CA ALA A 285 -0.99 -4.96 -21.22
C ALA A 285 -1.15 -4.97 -22.75
N THR A 286 -1.30 -6.14 -23.40
CA THR A 286 -1.65 -6.20 -24.84
C THR A 286 -3.13 -5.93 -25.15
N ILE A 287 -4.01 -6.08 -24.15
CA ILE A 287 -5.45 -5.77 -24.24
C ILE A 287 -5.71 -4.27 -24.01
N PHE A 288 -4.80 -3.55 -23.33
CA PHE A 288 -4.91 -2.10 -23.18
C PHE A 288 -4.54 -1.38 -24.47
N ASN A 289 -5.54 -0.84 -25.16
CA ASN A 289 -5.31 0.04 -26.27
C ASN A 289 -4.85 1.42 -25.78
N ALA A 290 -3.53 1.63 -25.80
CA ALA A 290 -2.91 2.92 -25.51
C ALA A 290 -3.16 4.00 -26.59
N LYS A 291 -3.73 3.65 -27.75
CA LYS A 291 -4.19 4.64 -28.73
C LYS A 291 -5.56 5.15 -28.31
N HIS A 292 -5.61 6.39 -27.84
CA HIS A 292 -6.84 7.13 -27.59
C HIS A 292 -7.88 6.92 -28.72
N SER A 293 -9.15 6.79 -28.34
CA SER A 293 -10.24 6.81 -29.32
C SER A 293 -10.30 8.19 -29.98
N HIS A 294 -10.76 8.25 -31.24
CA HIS A 294 -11.13 9.51 -31.87
C HIS A 294 -12.24 10.27 -31.10
N SER A 295 -12.99 9.59 -30.23
CA SER A 295 -14.02 10.17 -29.36
C SER A 295 -13.53 10.57 -27.96
N LEU A 296 -12.59 9.83 -27.35
CA LEU A 296 -12.17 10.02 -25.96
C LEU A 296 -10.67 9.75 -25.75
N PRO A 297 -9.97 10.61 -24.98
CA PRO A 297 -8.53 10.49 -24.69
C PRO A 297 -8.22 9.53 -23.53
N PHE A 298 -8.95 8.44 -23.40
CA PHE A 298 -8.73 7.40 -22.37
C PHE A 298 -8.02 6.18 -22.99
N PRO A 299 -7.00 5.60 -22.35
CA PRO A 299 -6.60 4.22 -22.60
C PRO A 299 -7.75 3.28 -22.21
N PHE A 300 -7.97 2.20 -22.96
CA PHE A 300 -9.08 1.29 -22.67
C PHE A 300 -8.78 -0.18 -22.98
N VAL A 301 -9.39 -1.09 -22.21
CA VAL A 301 -9.34 -2.54 -22.47
C VAL A 301 -10.12 -2.89 -23.73
N THR A 302 -9.59 -3.72 -24.63
CA THR A 302 -10.34 -4.20 -25.81
C THR A 302 -11.25 -5.39 -25.47
N GLU A 303 -10.80 -6.25 -24.57
CA GLU A 303 -11.40 -7.52 -24.17
C GLU A 303 -11.82 -7.51 -22.68
N PHE A 304 -12.83 -8.31 -22.33
CA PHE A 304 -13.43 -8.32 -20.99
C PHE A 304 -13.20 -9.66 -20.28
N THR A 305 -12.48 -9.64 -19.15
CA THR A 305 -12.34 -10.79 -18.25
C THR A 305 -13.01 -10.50 -16.90
N THR A 306 -13.61 -11.50 -16.27
CA THR A 306 -14.15 -11.42 -14.91
C THR A 306 -13.63 -12.62 -14.14
N PHE A 307 -13.07 -12.40 -12.95
CA PHE A 307 -12.54 -13.46 -12.11
C PHE A 307 -13.64 -14.02 -11.19
N ILE A 308 -13.68 -15.34 -11.08
CA ILE A 308 -14.58 -16.12 -10.22
C ILE A 308 -13.73 -17.23 -9.58
N LEU A 309 -14.00 -17.59 -8.33
CA LEU A 309 -13.29 -18.68 -7.67
C LEU A 309 -13.77 -20.05 -8.21
N PRO A 310 -12.86 -21.00 -8.50
CA PRO A 310 -13.19 -22.28 -9.12
C PRO A 310 -14.12 -23.16 -8.28
N ALA A 311 -14.97 -23.96 -8.94
CA ALA A 311 -15.92 -24.87 -8.28
C ALA A 311 -15.22 -26.02 -7.55
N GLU A 312 -14.03 -26.39 -8.01
CA GLU A 312 -13.17 -27.43 -7.44
C GLU A 312 -12.70 -27.12 -6.00
N ILE A 313 -13.05 -25.95 -5.45
CA ILE A 313 -12.95 -25.64 -4.01
C ILE A 313 -14.02 -26.43 -3.22
N GLU A 314 -15.23 -26.59 -3.75
CA GLU A 314 -16.34 -27.33 -3.12
C GLU A 314 -16.01 -28.82 -2.96
N ASP A 315 -15.17 -29.37 -3.85
CA ASP A 315 -14.68 -30.77 -3.83
C ASP A 315 -13.59 -31.04 -2.76
N LEU A 316 -12.98 -30.00 -2.18
CA LEU A 316 -11.92 -30.17 -1.17
C LEU A 316 -12.50 -30.59 0.20
N PRO A 317 -11.76 -31.34 1.04
CA PRO A 317 -12.20 -31.61 2.42
C PRO A 317 -12.40 -30.31 3.21
N SER A 318 -13.41 -30.26 4.10
CA SER A 318 -13.82 -29.02 4.77
C SER A 318 -12.70 -28.31 5.54
N SER A 319 -11.80 -29.04 6.19
CA SER A 319 -10.63 -28.46 6.87
C SER A 319 -9.62 -27.81 5.90
N VAL A 320 -9.55 -28.31 4.66
CA VAL A 320 -8.73 -27.74 3.57
C VAL A 320 -9.43 -26.54 2.94
N GLN A 321 -10.77 -26.56 2.83
CA GLN A 321 -11.55 -25.36 2.45
C GLN A 321 -11.37 -24.23 3.48
N GLU A 322 -11.46 -24.54 4.78
CA GLU A 322 -11.25 -23.58 5.86
C GLU A 322 -9.84 -22.96 5.83
N GLN A 323 -8.80 -23.78 5.59
CA GLN A 323 -7.43 -23.29 5.39
C GLN A 323 -7.32 -22.44 4.12
N LEU A 324 -7.87 -22.89 2.98
CA LEU A 324 -7.85 -22.15 1.72
C LEU A 324 -8.50 -20.77 1.88
N PHE A 325 -9.64 -20.67 2.55
CA PHE A 325 -10.30 -19.40 2.80
C PHE A 325 -9.58 -18.54 3.86
N GLU A 326 -8.82 -19.12 4.78
CA GLU A 326 -7.88 -18.37 5.64
C GLU A 326 -6.70 -17.79 4.84
N GLU A 327 -6.11 -18.57 3.95
CA GLU A 327 -4.96 -18.16 3.16
C GLU A 327 -5.34 -17.25 1.96
N LEU A 328 -6.60 -17.27 1.49
CA LEU A 328 -7.07 -16.47 0.34
C LEU A 328 -7.77 -15.16 0.70
N LEU A 329 -8.62 -15.16 1.73
CA LEU A 329 -9.57 -14.07 1.97
C LEU A 329 -9.03 -13.02 2.94
N ASP A 330 -9.58 -11.81 2.82
CA ASP A 330 -9.51 -10.83 3.88
C ASP A 330 -10.68 -11.03 4.84
N LYS A 331 -10.44 -11.75 5.94
CA LYS A 331 -11.48 -12.07 6.93
C LYS A 331 -11.95 -10.85 7.72
N ASP A 332 -11.10 -9.83 7.92
CA ASP A 332 -11.49 -8.59 8.60
C ASP A 332 -12.43 -7.76 7.73
N VAL A 333 -12.12 -7.61 6.43
CA VAL A 333 -12.99 -6.94 5.46
C VAL A 333 -14.29 -7.72 5.24
N GLN A 334 -14.21 -9.05 5.10
CA GLN A 334 -15.39 -9.92 4.99
C GLN A 334 -16.30 -9.77 6.22
N GLN A 335 -15.75 -9.90 7.43
CA GLN A 335 -16.52 -9.75 8.66
C GLN A 335 -17.11 -8.35 8.80
N GLN A 336 -16.36 -7.29 8.48
CA GLN A 336 -16.86 -5.93 8.57
C GLN A 336 -17.99 -5.65 7.57
N LEU A 337 -17.93 -6.19 6.36
CA LEU A 337 -19.00 -6.02 5.35
C LEU A 337 -20.23 -6.91 5.59
N GLU A 338 -20.10 -8.01 6.34
CA GLU A 338 -21.22 -8.88 6.74
C GLU A 338 -21.80 -8.53 8.13
N SER A 339 -21.07 -7.80 8.97
CA SER A 339 -21.53 -7.34 10.29
C SER A 339 -22.64 -6.29 10.21
N GLU A 340 -23.51 -6.22 11.22
CA GLU A 340 -24.65 -5.31 11.21
C GLU A 340 -24.25 -3.82 11.25
N PRO A 341 -24.81 -2.95 10.38
CA PRO A 341 -25.74 -3.24 9.29
C PRO A 341 -25.03 -3.87 8.07
N ALA A 342 -25.43 -5.09 7.71
CA ALA A 342 -24.77 -5.87 6.68
C ALA A 342 -24.84 -5.20 5.30
N VAL A 343 -23.67 -5.05 4.67
CA VAL A 343 -23.46 -4.34 3.40
C VAL A 343 -23.45 -5.32 2.23
N ILE A 344 -22.80 -6.48 2.40
CA ILE A 344 -22.81 -7.61 1.46
C ILE A 344 -23.57 -8.79 2.06
N ASN A 345 -23.94 -9.75 1.21
CA ASN A 345 -24.45 -11.07 1.59
C ASN A 345 -25.71 -11.13 2.51
N TRP A 346 -26.34 -10.00 2.79
CA TRP A 346 -27.51 -9.88 3.67
C TRP A 346 -28.80 -10.56 3.14
N SER A 347 -28.88 -10.82 1.84
CA SER A 347 -30.03 -11.50 1.22
C SER A 347 -29.77 -13.00 1.08
N VAL A 348 -30.58 -13.81 1.78
CA VAL A 348 -30.56 -15.29 1.68
C VAL A 348 -30.98 -15.77 0.27
N GLU A 349 -31.87 -15.03 -0.39
CA GLU A 349 -32.25 -15.28 -1.78
C GLU A 349 -31.04 -15.18 -2.70
N ILE A 350 -30.29 -14.08 -2.62
CA ILE A 350 -29.13 -13.85 -3.49
C ILE A 350 -27.98 -14.79 -3.12
N THR A 351 -27.65 -14.93 -1.83
CA THR A 351 -26.47 -15.70 -1.41
C THR A 351 -26.65 -17.21 -1.51
N VAL A 352 -27.76 -17.75 -1.02
CA VAL A 352 -27.99 -19.19 -0.90
C VAL A 352 -28.81 -19.74 -2.06
N GLN A 353 -29.96 -19.12 -2.39
CA GLN A 353 -30.86 -19.66 -3.41
C GLN A 353 -30.34 -19.42 -4.84
N LEU A 354 -29.69 -18.28 -5.07
CA LEU A 354 -29.07 -17.90 -6.36
C LEU A 354 -27.55 -18.13 -6.40
N GLY A 355 -26.95 -18.78 -5.38
CA GLY A 355 -25.52 -19.11 -5.33
C GLY A 355 -24.58 -17.91 -5.51
N SER A 356 -25.03 -16.69 -5.18
CA SER A 356 -24.31 -15.44 -5.47
C SER A 356 -23.69 -14.83 -4.21
N ARG A 357 -23.16 -15.68 -3.31
CA ARG A 357 -22.36 -15.26 -2.16
C ARG A 357 -21.04 -14.64 -2.63
N LEU A 358 -20.73 -13.44 -2.13
CA LEU A 358 -19.50 -12.72 -2.43
C LEU A 358 -18.44 -12.92 -1.35
N TYR A 359 -17.19 -13.05 -1.79
CA TYR A 359 -16.01 -13.27 -0.96
C TYR A 359 -14.98 -12.16 -1.20
N ALA A 360 -14.51 -11.53 -0.14
CA ALA A 360 -13.49 -10.49 -0.15
C ALA A 360 -12.09 -11.08 -0.27
N LEU A 361 -11.45 -10.93 -1.43
CA LEU A 361 -10.07 -11.38 -1.64
C LEU A 361 -9.08 -10.45 -0.90
N TRP A 362 -8.05 -11.05 -0.31
CA TRP A 362 -6.94 -10.30 0.28
C TRP A 362 -6.05 -9.64 -0.78
N ASN A 363 -5.51 -8.46 -0.46
CA ASN A 363 -4.45 -7.81 -1.24
C ASN A 363 -3.39 -7.17 -0.34
N ARG A 364 -2.27 -6.75 -0.96
CA ARG A 364 -1.05 -6.27 -0.28
C ARG A 364 -1.21 -4.98 0.56
N SER A 365 -2.34 -4.26 0.49
CA SER A 365 -2.62 -3.06 1.30
C SER A 365 -1.61 -1.89 1.21
N GLN A 366 -0.70 -1.91 0.24
CA GLN A 366 0.37 -0.91 0.04
C GLN A 366 -0.11 0.37 -0.67
N GLY A 367 -1.27 0.91 -0.27
CA GLY A 367 -1.89 2.11 -0.88
C GLY A 367 -2.59 1.88 -2.23
N ASP A 368 -2.13 0.92 -3.03
CA ASP A 368 -2.67 0.57 -4.36
C ASP A 368 -3.86 -0.41 -4.35
N CYS A 369 -4.49 -0.62 -3.20
CA CYS A 369 -5.58 -1.60 -2.98
C CYS A 369 -6.77 -1.49 -3.97
N LEU A 370 -7.11 -0.30 -4.47
CA LEU A 370 -8.17 -0.13 -5.50
C LEU A 370 -7.77 -0.79 -6.83
N LEU A 371 -6.52 -0.59 -7.25
CA LEU A 371 -6.01 -1.08 -8.54
C LEU A 371 -5.76 -2.59 -8.47
N ASP A 372 -5.16 -3.03 -7.36
CA ASP A 372 -5.02 -4.46 -7.04
C ASP A 372 -6.37 -5.17 -7.03
N SER A 373 -7.40 -4.61 -6.38
CA SER A 373 -8.73 -5.22 -6.33
C SER A 373 -9.43 -5.26 -7.69
N LEU A 374 -9.22 -4.25 -8.54
CA LEU A 374 -9.75 -4.27 -9.91
C LEU A 374 -9.02 -5.28 -10.80
N MET A 375 -7.69 -5.39 -10.71
CA MET A 375 -6.92 -6.44 -11.38
C MET A 375 -7.29 -7.85 -10.89
N GLN A 376 -7.61 -8.00 -9.60
CA GLN A 376 -8.08 -9.26 -9.02
C GLN A 376 -9.48 -9.61 -9.54
N ALA A 377 -10.46 -8.70 -9.47
CA ALA A 377 -11.84 -8.93 -9.92
C ALA A 377 -11.98 -9.17 -11.44
N THR A 378 -10.94 -8.87 -12.23
CA THR A 378 -10.91 -9.06 -13.68
C THR A 378 -10.01 -10.22 -14.11
N TRP A 379 -8.74 -10.21 -13.73
CA TRP A 379 -7.70 -11.16 -14.18
C TRP A 379 -7.09 -12.04 -13.07
N GLY A 380 -7.49 -11.87 -11.80
CA GLY A 380 -7.00 -12.68 -10.68
C GLY A 380 -5.57 -12.34 -10.19
N VAL A 381 -5.03 -11.18 -10.58
CA VAL A 381 -3.65 -10.75 -10.27
C VAL A 381 -3.63 -9.35 -9.65
N PHE A 382 -2.46 -8.89 -9.18
CA PHE A 382 -2.25 -7.54 -8.63
C PHE A 382 -1.75 -6.55 -9.70
N ASP A 383 -1.92 -5.24 -9.49
CA ASP A 383 -1.37 -4.20 -10.38
C ASP A 383 0.11 -3.92 -10.05
N ARG A 384 0.93 -4.98 -10.12
CA ARG A 384 2.38 -4.88 -9.87
C ARG A 384 3.11 -4.09 -10.95
N ASP A 385 2.65 -4.22 -12.19
CA ASP A 385 3.29 -3.57 -13.35
C ASP A 385 2.73 -2.12 -13.56
N SER A 386 1.92 -1.61 -12.62
CA SER A 386 1.29 -0.27 -12.63
C SER A 386 0.47 0.03 -13.90
N LEU A 387 -0.17 -0.98 -14.47
CA LEU A 387 -0.95 -0.91 -15.71
C LEU A 387 -2.24 -0.11 -15.54
N LEU A 388 -2.99 -0.37 -14.47
CA LEU A 388 -4.16 0.45 -14.13
C LEU A 388 -3.72 1.82 -13.60
N ARG A 389 -2.61 1.91 -12.86
CA ARG A 389 -2.15 3.22 -12.34
C ARG A 389 -1.75 4.18 -13.46
N GLY A 390 -0.99 3.69 -14.43
CA GLY A 390 -0.64 4.45 -15.64
C GLY A 390 -1.88 4.86 -16.44
N ALA A 391 -2.78 3.92 -16.73
CA ALA A 391 -4.00 4.21 -17.48
C ALA A 391 -4.93 5.22 -16.78
N LEU A 392 -4.98 5.21 -15.45
CA LEU A 392 -5.70 6.18 -14.62
C LEU A 392 -5.06 7.57 -14.67
N ALA A 393 -3.73 7.65 -14.51
CA ALA A 393 -2.97 8.90 -14.59
C ALA A 393 -3.10 9.55 -15.98
N ASP A 394 -2.95 8.77 -17.04
CA ASP A 394 -3.18 9.21 -18.43
C ASP A 394 -4.62 9.70 -18.64
N SER A 395 -5.60 8.99 -18.08
CA SER A 395 -7.02 9.35 -18.21
C SER A 395 -7.37 10.69 -17.55
N LEU A 396 -6.85 10.94 -16.35
CA LEU A 396 -7.05 12.21 -15.64
C LEU A 396 -6.28 13.36 -16.31
N THR A 397 -5.08 13.10 -16.82
CA THR A 397 -4.23 14.09 -17.49
C THR A 397 -4.82 14.54 -18.83
N HIS A 398 -5.25 13.61 -19.68
CA HIS A 398 -5.70 13.92 -21.05
C HIS A 398 -7.22 14.04 -21.19
N GLY A 399 -8.00 13.46 -20.26
CA GLY A 399 -9.46 13.52 -20.23
C GLY A 399 -10.05 14.46 -19.17
N GLY A 400 -9.22 15.26 -18.50
CA GLY A 400 -9.62 16.14 -17.40
C GLY A 400 -10.79 17.07 -17.76
N GLN A 401 -10.85 17.60 -18.98
CA GLN A 401 -11.93 18.44 -19.49
C GLN A 401 -13.32 17.75 -19.55
N LEU A 402 -13.37 16.41 -19.51
CA LEU A 402 -14.62 15.62 -19.48
C LEU A 402 -14.96 15.13 -18.07
N LEU A 403 -13.92 14.89 -17.25
CA LEU A 403 -14.06 14.41 -15.87
C LEU A 403 -14.36 15.56 -14.89
N TYR A 404 -13.68 16.70 -15.04
CA TYR A 404 -13.82 17.89 -14.18
C TYR A 404 -15.26 18.42 -14.08
N PRO A 405 -16.06 18.56 -15.17
CA PRO A 405 -17.43 19.05 -15.05
C PRO A 405 -18.33 18.12 -14.24
N ARG A 406 -18.19 16.80 -14.39
CA ARG A 406 -18.94 15.80 -13.63
C ARG A 406 -18.49 15.75 -12.16
N TRP A 407 -17.17 15.84 -11.92
CA TRP A 407 -16.60 15.95 -10.58
C TRP A 407 -17.10 17.21 -9.85
N LEU A 408 -16.91 18.39 -10.44
CA LEU A 408 -17.28 19.68 -9.87
C LEU A 408 -18.78 19.74 -9.54
N GLU A 409 -19.65 19.16 -10.38
CA GLU A 409 -21.08 19.12 -10.07
C GLU A 409 -21.41 18.18 -8.89
N SER A 410 -20.70 17.07 -8.76
CA SER A 410 -20.83 16.13 -7.63
C SER A 410 -20.36 16.77 -6.32
N GLU A 411 -19.17 17.38 -6.30
CA GLU A 411 -18.66 18.06 -5.10
C GLU A 411 -19.50 19.29 -4.74
N THR A 412 -19.95 20.07 -5.74
CA THR A 412 -20.89 21.19 -5.51
C THR A 412 -22.21 20.69 -4.89
N ARG A 413 -22.67 19.49 -5.24
CA ARG A 413 -23.87 18.88 -4.66
C ARG A 413 -23.64 18.45 -3.22
N GLN A 414 -22.48 17.86 -2.91
CA GLN A 414 -22.09 17.43 -1.57
C GLN A 414 -21.84 18.63 -0.63
N ALA A 415 -21.11 19.65 -1.07
CA ALA A 415 -20.90 20.90 -0.33
C ALA A 415 -22.22 21.58 0.05
N ARG A 416 -23.19 21.61 -0.87
CA ARG A 416 -24.54 22.15 -0.62
C ARG A 416 -25.37 21.33 0.37
N GLN A 417 -25.20 20.01 0.41
CA GLN A 417 -25.83 19.15 1.44
C GLN A 417 -25.24 19.40 2.85
N LEU A 418 -24.06 20.01 2.91
CA LEU A 418 -23.36 20.43 4.12
C LEU A 418 -23.39 21.96 4.31
N GLU A 419 -24.31 22.64 3.61
CA GLU A 419 -24.58 24.09 3.66
C GLU A 419 -23.39 25.02 3.38
N PHE A 420 -22.37 24.57 2.63
CA PHE A 420 -21.21 25.38 2.23
C PHE A 420 -20.95 25.43 0.71
N SER A 421 -19.98 26.26 0.31
CA SER A 421 -19.48 26.36 -1.07
C SER A 421 -18.00 26.77 -1.07
N LEU A 422 -17.18 26.13 -1.91
CA LEU A 422 -15.78 26.51 -2.10
C LEU A 422 -15.61 27.54 -3.22
N SER A 423 -14.49 28.27 -3.19
CA SER A 423 -14.08 29.23 -4.22
C SER A 423 -13.45 28.54 -5.44
N GLU A 424 -13.43 29.21 -6.59
CA GLU A 424 -12.80 28.70 -7.83
C GLU A 424 -11.32 28.33 -7.65
N ALA A 425 -10.59 29.06 -6.78
CA ALA A 425 -9.20 28.75 -6.45
C ALA A 425 -9.06 27.42 -5.70
N GLN A 426 -9.96 27.14 -4.76
CA GLN A 426 -9.99 25.86 -4.03
C GLN A 426 -10.37 24.71 -4.96
N TRP A 427 -11.40 24.87 -5.80
CA TRP A 427 -11.76 23.85 -6.80
C TRP A 427 -10.61 23.52 -7.76
N ALA A 428 -9.77 24.51 -8.10
CA ALA A 428 -8.57 24.28 -8.92
C ALA A 428 -7.43 23.58 -8.14
N GLU A 429 -7.25 23.89 -6.85
CA GLU A 429 -6.27 23.23 -5.97
C GLU A 429 -6.66 21.78 -5.68
N ASP A 430 -7.92 21.53 -5.31
CA ASP A 430 -8.49 20.20 -5.06
C ASP A 430 -8.41 19.32 -6.31
N TRP A 431 -8.74 19.87 -7.49
CA TRP A 431 -8.60 19.17 -8.77
C TRP A 431 -7.12 18.82 -9.08
N SER A 432 -6.21 19.78 -8.89
CA SER A 432 -4.78 19.57 -9.11
C SER A 432 -4.22 18.48 -8.18
N SER A 433 -4.64 18.48 -6.92
CA SER A 433 -4.32 17.45 -5.93
C SER A 433 -4.84 16.08 -6.36
N LEU A 434 -6.11 16.00 -6.79
CA LEU A 434 -6.74 14.77 -7.28
C LEU A 434 -5.97 14.17 -8.47
N VAL A 435 -5.69 14.98 -9.51
CA VAL A 435 -4.92 14.54 -10.68
C VAL A 435 -3.50 14.11 -10.29
N GLY A 436 -2.83 14.85 -9.40
CA GLY A 436 -1.49 14.50 -8.91
C GLY A 436 -1.44 13.16 -8.17
N ARG A 437 -2.48 12.83 -7.39
CA ARG A 437 -2.54 11.60 -6.58
C ARG A 437 -2.72 10.33 -7.43
N ALA A 438 -3.28 10.43 -8.64
CA ALA A 438 -3.27 9.33 -9.60
C ALA A 438 -1.84 8.88 -9.96
N SER A 439 -0.97 9.83 -10.26
CA SER A 439 0.40 9.60 -10.75
C SER A 439 1.43 9.25 -9.66
N GLN A 440 1.09 9.42 -8.37
CA GLN A 440 1.99 9.15 -7.23
C GLN A 440 1.82 7.72 -6.71
N PRO A 441 2.81 6.80 -6.85
CA PRO A 441 2.70 5.43 -6.34
C PRO A 441 2.36 5.37 -4.84
N GLY A 442 1.53 4.40 -4.43
CA GLY A 442 1.06 4.27 -3.04
C GLY A 442 0.10 5.36 -2.54
N ALA A 443 -0.16 6.44 -3.30
CA ALA A 443 -1.15 7.45 -2.89
C ALA A 443 -2.57 6.88 -2.98
N SER A 444 -3.32 6.99 -1.89
CA SER A 444 -4.67 6.45 -1.73
C SER A 444 -5.69 7.15 -2.64
N LEU A 445 -6.60 6.40 -3.28
CA LEU A 445 -7.44 6.92 -4.38
C LEU A 445 -8.87 7.27 -3.94
N GLN A 446 -9.42 8.34 -4.53
CA GLN A 446 -10.78 8.88 -4.29
C GLN A 446 -11.83 8.39 -5.31
N GLN A 447 -13.11 8.67 -5.06
CA GLN A 447 -14.29 8.23 -5.83
C GLN A 447 -14.17 8.51 -7.34
N LEU A 448 -13.61 9.65 -7.75
CA LEU A 448 -13.45 9.98 -9.17
C LEU A 448 -12.45 9.03 -9.89
N HIS A 449 -11.48 8.47 -9.17
CA HIS A 449 -10.56 7.48 -9.74
C HIS A 449 -11.30 6.18 -10.05
N VAL A 450 -12.26 5.76 -9.20
CA VAL A 450 -13.15 4.61 -9.48
C VAL A 450 -14.00 4.88 -10.73
N PHE A 451 -14.51 6.11 -10.89
CA PHE A 451 -15.24 6.54 -12.09
C PHE A 451 -14.35 6.51 -13.34
N ALA A 452 -13.13 7.05 -13.29
CA ALA A 452 -12.18 6.98 -14.40
C ALA A 452 -11.81 5.53 -14.75
N LEU A 453 -11.57 4.68 -13.76
CA LEU A 453 -11.26 3.25 -13.95
C LEU A 453 -12.43 2.48 -14.58
N ALA A 454 -13.68 2.83 -14.30
CA ALA A 454 -14.83 2.26 -15.02
C ALA A 454 -14.78 2.55 -16.54
N HIS A 455 -14.28 3.73 -16.94
CA HIS A 455 -14.09 4.08 -18.36
C HIS A 455 -12.90 3.33 -18.99
N VAL A 456 -11.79 3.19 -18.26
CA VAL A 456 -10.62 2.40 -18.69
C VAL A 456 -10.99 0.93 -18.89
N LEU A 457 -11.75 0.35 -17.96
CA LEU A 457 -12.25 -1.02 -18.02
C LEU A 457 -13.48 -1.19 -18.93
N ARG A 458 -14.00 -0.10 -19.54
CA ARG A 458 -15.21 -0.06 -20.38
C ARG A 458 -16.39 -0.82 -19.77
N ARG A 459 -16.56 -0.78 -18.45
CA ARG A 459 -17.60 -1.53 -17.72
C ARG A 459 -17.96 -0.89 -16.38
N PRO A 460 -19.18 -1.06 -15.87
CA PRO A 460 -19.54 -0.61 -14.54
C PRO A 460 -18.71 -1.21 -13.41
N VAL A 461 -18.43 -0.41 -12.39
CA VAL A 461 -17.87 -0.85 -11.11
C VAL A 461 -18.94 -0.63 -10.03
N ILE A 462 -19.28 -1.66 -9.27
CA ILE A 462 -20.19 -1.57 -8.12
C ILE A 462 -19.33 -1.65 -6.85
N VAL A 463 -19.49 -0.69 -5.94
CA VAL A 463 -18.77 -0.65 -4.67
C VAL A 463 -19.77 -0.83 -3.53
N TYR A 464 -19.55 -1.89 -2.76
CA TYR A 464 -20.22 -2.20 -1.51
C TYR A 464 -19.31 -1.77 -0.36
N GLY A 465 -19.68 -0.73 0.38
CA GLY A 465 -18.82 -0.20 1.44
C GLY A 465 -19.61 0.36 2.61
N VAL A 466 -18.93 0.48 3.76
CA VAL A 466 -19.51 1.10 4.95
C VAL A 466 -19.85 2.58 4.68
N LYS A 467 -21.05 3.02 5.10
CA LYS A 467 -21.50 4.42 4.93
C LYS A 467 -20.58 5.42 5.65
N PHE A 468 -20.01 5.03 6.81
CA PHE A 468 -19.11 5.85 7.63
C PHE A 468 -17.79 5.14 7.94
N VAL A 469 -16.71 5.92 8.08
CA VAL A 469 -15.40 5.47 8.53
C VAL A 469 -15.31 5.62 10.05
N LYS A 470 -15.17 4.49 10.75
CA LYS A 470 -15.12 4.45 12.23
C LYS A 470 -13.71 4.53 12.79
N SER A 471 -13.58 5.18 13.95
CA SER A 471 -12.38 5.23 14.77
C SER A 471 -12.09 3.85 15.41
N PHE A 472 -10.90 3.70 15.98
CA PHE A 472 -10.56 2.53 16.81
C PHE A 472 -11.46 2.37 18.05
N ARG A 473 -12.25 3.38 18.40
CA ARG A 473 -13.26 3.37 19.47
C ARG A 473 -14.69 3.10 18.96
N GLY A 474 -14.86 2.95 17.65
CA GLY A 474 -16.16 2.74 16.99
C GLY A 474 -16.95 4.01 16.65
N GLU A 475 -16.40 5.19 16.94
CA GLU A 475 -17.02 6.50 16.66
C GLU A 475 -16.90 6.84 15.16
N ASP A 476 -17.95 7.36 14.53
CA ASP A 476 -17.89 7.75 13.11
C ASP A 476 -17.05 9.04 12.93
N ILE A 477 -15.89 8.91 12.29
CA ILE A 477 -14.96 10.04 12.02
C ILE A 477 -15.43 10.86 10.81
N GLY A 478 -16.00 10.20 9.80
CA GLY A 478 -16.41 10.85 8.57
C GLY A 478 -17.21 9.93 7.64
N TYR A 479 -17.89 10.54 6.67
CA TYR A 479 -18.64 9.83 5.63
C TYR A 479 -17.69 9.24 4.59
N ALA A 480 -17.87 7.96 4.24
CA ALA A 480 -17.00 7.28 3.29
C ALA A 480 -17.30 7.65 1.82
N GLY A 481 -18.58 7.81 1.48
CA GLY A 481 -19.01 8.18 0.13
C GLY A 481 -18.71 7.20 -1.01
N PHE A 482 -18.02 6.08 -0.77
CA PHE A 482 -17.65 5.13 -1.83
C PHE A 482 -18.75 4.14 -2.22
N GLN A 483 -19.73 3.85 -1.35
CA GLN A 483 -20.82 2.93 -1.68
C GLN A 483 -21.61 3.47 -2.90
N GLY A 484 -21.84 2.65 -3.92
CA GLY A 484 -22.61 3.04 -5.10
C GLY A 484 -22.22 2.34 -6.40
N VAL A 485 -22.75 2.85 -7.51
CA VAL A 485 -22.50 2.37 -8.87
C VAL A 485 -21.73 3.43 -9.66
N TYR A 486 -20.60 3.04 -10.25
CA TYR A 486 -19.78 3.87 -11.12
C TYR A 486 -19.98 3.41 -12.57
N LEU A 487 -20.76 4.16 -13.34
CA LEU A 487 -21.05 3.87 -14.74
C LEU A 487 -20.06 4.58 -15.68
N PRO A 488 -19.63 3.96 -16.80
CA PRO A 488 -18.72 4.57 -17.78
C PRO A 488 -19.39 5.61 -18.71
N LEU A 489 -20.08 6.60 -18.13
CA LEU A 489 -21.00 7.58 -18.75
C LEU A 489 -20.41 8.53 -19.81
N LEU A 490 -19.11 8.49 -20.11
CA LEU A 490 -18.49 9.25 -21.20
C LEU A 490 -18.37 8.43 -22.49
N TRP A 491 -18.51 7.11 -22.43
CA TRP A 491 -18.60 6.22 -23.60
C TRP A 491 -20.03 6.11 -24.15
N GLU A 492 -20.19 5.48 -25.30
CA GLU A 492 -21.48 4.94 -25.74
C GLU A 492 -21.79 3.63 -25.00
N PRO A 493 -23.04 3.36 -24.56
CA PRO A 493 -23.39 2.12 -23.84
C PRO A 493 -23.08 0.86 -24.65
N SER A 494 -23.28 0.89 -25.97
CA SER A 494 -22.97 -0.21 -26.90
C SER A 494 -21.47 -0.49 -27.06
N PHE A 495 -20.61 0.42 -26.60
CA PHE A 495 -19.17 0.24 -26.56
C PHE A 495 -18.67 -0.32 -25.20
N CYS A 496 -19.55 -0.48 -24.21
CA CYS A 496 -19.20 -0.99 -22.88
C CYS A 496 -19.77 -2.38 -22.60
N SER A 497 -19.14 -3.10 -21.66
CA SER A 497 -19.69 -4.35 -21.13
C SER A 497 -20.74 -4.08 -20.08
N VAL A 498 -21.93 -4.64 -20.26
CA VAL A 498 -23.04 -4.62 -19.28
C VAL A 498 -22.80 -5.53 -18.06
N THR A 499 -21.63 -6.19 -17.99
CA THR A 499 -21.22 -7.05 -16.88
C THR A 499 -20.36 -6.25 -15.88
N PRO A 500 -20.85 -5.95 -14.67
CA PRO A 500 -20.10 -5.21 -13.67
C PRO A 500 -18.92 -6.01 -13.07
N VAL A 501 -18.02 -5.31 -12.38
CA VAL A 501 -17.19 -5.87 -11.29
C VAL A 501 -17.67 -5.36 -9.94
N ALA A 502 -17.42 -6.11 -8.87
CA ALA A 502 -17.77 -5.74 -7.50
C ALA A 502 -16.53 -5.52 -6.63
N LEU A 503 -16.55 -4.46 -5.81
CA LEU A 503 -15.52 -4.12 -4.84
C LEU A 503 -16.11 -3.94 -3.45
N GLY A 504 -15.38 -4.38 -2.43
CA GLY A 504 -15.62 -4.05 -1.03
C GLY A 504 -14.87 -2.77 -0.64
N TYR A 505 -15.42 -1.94 0.24
CA TYR A 505 -14.71 -0.79 0.82
C TYR A 505 -14.90 -0.65 2.34
N THR A 506 -13.79 -0.63 3.07
CA THR A 506 -13.73 -0.60 4.54
C THR A 506 -12.51 0.15 5.03
N ARG A 507 -12.66 1.09 5.97
CA ARG A 507 -11.55 1.76 6.69
C ARG A 507 -10.44 2.38 5.81
N GLY A 508 -10.74 2.77 4.56
CA GLY A 508 -9.74 3.30 3.62
C GLY A 508 -9.10 2.26 2.69
N HIS A 509 -9.52 0.99 2.80
CA HIS A 509 -9.05 -0.13 1.99
C HIS A 509 -10.15 -0.63 1.04
N PHE A 510 -9.72 -1.12 -0.13
CA PHE A 510 -10.56 -1.81 -1.11
C PHE A 510 -10.17 -3.28 -1.19
N SER A 511 -11.16 -4.17 -1.35
CA SER A 511 -10.97 -5.59 -1.68
C SER A 511 -11.79 -5.98 -2.90
N ALA A 512 -11.34 -6.97 -3.67
CA ALA A 512 -12.15 -7.56 -4.74
C ALA A 512 -13.26 -8.41 -4.13
N LEU A 513 -14.52 -8.20 -4.55
CA LEU A 513 -15.64 -9.07 -4.18
C LEU A 513 -15.97 -10.00 -5.34
N VAL A 514 -15.72 -11.29 -5.14
CA VAL A 514 -15.88 -12.31 -6.19
C VAL A 514 -16.79 -13.44 -5.71
N PRO A 515 -17.60 -14.05 -6.60
CA PRO A 515 -18.36 -15.24 -6.27
C PRO A 515 -17.48 -16.50 -6.33
N VAL A 516 -17.97 -17.58 -5.72
CA VAL A 516 -17.54 -18.96 -6.02
C VAL A 516 -18.41 -19.49 -7.16
N GLU A 517 -17.79 -20.19 -8.09
CA GLU A 517 -18.48 -20.98 -9.10
C GLU A 517 -19.19 -22.17 -8.43
N HIS A 518 -20.52 -22.23 -8.52
CA HIS A 518 -21.28 -23.36 -8.01
C HIS A 518 -21.58 -24.33 -9.16
N SER A 519 -21.21 -25.59 -9.02
CA SER A 519 -21.55 -26.63 -10.00
C SER A 519 -23.03 -27.00 -9.87
N ARG A 520 -23.86 -26.71 -10.90
CA ARG A 520 -25.30 -27.02 -10.89
C ARG A 520 -25.57 -28.51 -11.11
N THR A 521 -25.27 -29.31 -10.09
CA THR A 521 -25.68 -30.70 -9.97
C THR A 521 -27.19 -30.80 -9.74
N HIS A 522 -28.00 -30.74 -10.82
CA HIS A 522 -29.26 -31.52 -10.90
C HIS A 522 -29.96 -31.53 -12.28
N ASP A 523 -29.64 -30.63 -13.22
CA ASP A 523 -30.22 -30.66 -14.58
C ASP A 523 -29.55 -31.71 -15.48
N MET A 524 -30.17 -32.89 -15.58
CA MET A 524 -29.77 -33.99 -16.46
C MET A 524 -29.86 -33.59 -17.95
N GLY A 525 -28.72 -33.21 -18.55
CA GLY A 525 -28.55 -33.20 -20.01
C GLY A 525 -28.25 -31.84 -20.68
N VAL A 526 -28.00 -30.77 -19.93
CA VAL A 526 -27.60 -29.47 -20.50
C VAL A 526 -26.09 -29.47 -20.83
N PRO A 527 -25.64 -28.98 -22.00
CA PRO A 527 -24.21 -28.96 -22.35
C PRO A 527 -23.34 -28.10 -21.42
N ASN A 528 -22.05 -28.47 -21.34
CA ASN A 528 -21.00 -27.85 -20.53
C ASN A 528 -20.56 -26.45 -21.04
N ASN A 529 -21.51 -25.57 -21.34
CA ASN A 529 -21.29 -24.27 -21.98
C ASN A 529 -22.32 -23.21 -21.50
N MET A 530 -22.88 -23.38 -20.30
CA MET A 530 -23.76 -22.38 -19.69
C MET A 530 -22.95 -21.16 -19.23
N VAL A 531 -23.36 -19.98 -19.68
CA VAL A 531 -22.84 -18.71 -19.16
C VAL A 531 -23.22 -18.60 -17.69
N ARG A 532 -22.21 -18.49 -16.82
CA ARG A 532 -22.38 -18.42 -15.36
C ARG A 532 -22.87 -17.03 -14.97
N VAL A 533 -23.79 -16.96 -14.01
CA VAL A 533 -24.44 -15.70 -13.61
C VAL A 533 -24.38 -15.54 -12.09
N CYS A 534 -23.67 -14.51 -11.63
CA CYS A 534 -23.78 -14.01 -10.27
C CYS A 534 -24.73 -12.80 -10.24
N TYR A 535 -25.57 -12.71 -9.22
CA TYR A 535 -26.54 -11.64 -9.03
C TYR A 535 -26.06 -10.64 -7.98
N LEU A 536 -25.78 -9.40 -8.40
CA LEU A 536 -25.26 -8.34 -7.54
C LEU A 536 -26.39 -7.36 -7.17
N PRO A 537 -26.72 -7.15 -5.88
CA PRO A 537 -27.82 -6.26 -5.50
C PRO A 537 -27.51 -4.80 -5.85
N LEU A 538 -28.46 -4.15 -6.52
CA LEU A 538 -28.46 -2.70 -6.83
C LEU A 538 -29.19 -1.88 -5.75
N VAL A 539 -29.55 -2.53 -4.64
CA VAL A 539 -30.15 -1.95 -3.44
C VAL A 539 -29.33 -2.33 -2.21
N ASP A 540 -29.38 -1.53 -1.14
CA ASP A 540 -28.88 -1.94 0.17
C ASP A 540 -29.92 -2.80 0.93
N SER A 541 -29.57 -3.21 2.15
CA SER A 541 -30.39 -4.06 3.02
C SER A 541 -31.71 -3.40 3.48
N GLU A 542 -31.83 -2.07 3.35
CA GLU A 542 -33.08 -1.32 3.56
C GLU A 542 -33.97 -1.30 2.29
N ARG A 543 -33.56 -2.02 1.23
CA ARG A 543 -34.10 -1.98 -0.16
C ARG A 543 -33.95 -0.60 -0.84
N LYS A 544 -33.09 0.29 -0.34
CA LYS A 544 -32.84 1.59 -0.96
C LYS A 544 -31.88 1.44 -2.14
N LEU A 545 -32.18 2.07 -3.28
CA LEU A 545 -31.32 2.04 -4.46
C LEU A 545 -29.92 2.57 -4.16
N LEU A 546 -28.89 1.88 -4.63
CA LEU A 546 -27.50 2.34 -4.54
C LEU A 546 -27.33 3.64 -5.35
N PRO A 547 -26.60 4.65 -4.83
CA PRO A 547 -26.40 5.89 -5.55
C PRO A 547 -25.53 5.67 -6.79
N ILE A 548 -25.86 6.34 -7.89
CA ILE A 548 -25.01 6.38 -9.09
C ILE A 548 -24.10 7.60 -8.97
N HIS A 549 -22.79 7.39 -9.09
CA HIS A 549 -21.79 8.43 -8.92
C HIS A 549 -21.64 9.29 -10.18
N PHE A 550 -21.31 10.58 -9.99
CA PHE A 550 -20.98 11.54 -11.05
C PHE A 550 -22.06 11.78 -12.13
N LEU A 551 -23.34 11.56 -11.79
CA LEU A 551 -24.47 12.04 -12.58
C LEU A 551 -24.49 13.57 -12.65
N THR A 552 -24.90 14.11 -13.79
CA THR A 552 -25.23 15.52 -14.05
C THR A 552 -26.70 15.84 -13.71
N LYS A 553 -27.06 17.13 -13.62
CA LYS A 553 -28.45 17.59 -13.36
C LYS A 553 -29.52 17.02 -14.32
N ALA A 554 -29.12 16.59 -15.52
CA ALA A 554 -30.04 16.02 -16.51
C ALA A 554 -30.22 14.49 -16.37
N GLU A 555 -29.31 13.81 -15.67
CA GLU A 555 -29.32 12.37 -15.43
C GLU A 555 -29.95 12.01 -14.06
N VAL A 556 -29.89 12.92 -13.08
CA VAL A 556 -30.55 12.78 -11.77
C VAL A 556 -32.07 12.67 -11.93
N GLY A 557 -32.68 11.71 -11.24
CA GLY A 557 -34.09 11.33 -11.38
C GLY A 557 -34.35 10.29 -12.48
N SER A 558 -33.32 9.81 -13.17
CA SER A 558 -33.39 8.73 -14.17
C SER A 558 -32.56 7.48 -13.81
N GLU A 559 -32.23 7.32 -12.52
CA GLU A 559 -31.26 6.33 -12.02
C GLU A 559 -31.59 4.89 -12.45
N GLU A 560 -32.84 4.43 -12.31
CA GLU A 560 -33.21 3.06 -12.72
C GLU A 560 -33.13 2.88 -14.25
N HIS A 561 -33.42 3.91 -15.04
CA HIS A 561 -33.27 3.87 -16.50
C HIS A 561 -31.80 3.74 -16.89
N LEU A 562 -30.91 4.51 -16.26
CA LEU A 562 -29.46 4.42 -16.45
C LEU A 562 -28.93 3.04 -16.04
N LEU A 563 -29.34 2.49 -14.90
CA LEU A 563 -28.94 1.12 -14.51
C LEU A 563 -29.39 0.10 -15.57
N ARG A 564 -30.62 0.18 -16.08
CA ARG A 564 -31.13 -0.70 -17.14
C ARG A 564 -30.50 -0.49 -18.53
N GLN A 565 -29.91 0.68 -18.78
CA GLN A 565 -29.18 1.00 -20.01
C GLN A 565 -27.74 0.47 -19.99
N TRP A 566 -27.10 0.46 -18.81
CA TRP A 566 -25.67 0.17 -18.64
C TRP A 566 -25.37 -1.20 -18.00
N LEU A 567 -26.36 -1.93 -17.48
CA LEU A 567 -26.23 -3.22 -16.82
C LEU A 567 -27.31 -4.21 -17.30
N ASP A 568 -27.01 -5.52 -17.26
CA ASP A 568 -28.02 -6.57 -17.42
C ASP A 568 -28.86 -6.72 -16.12
N VAL A 569 -29.81 -5.79 -15.93
CA VAL A 569 -30.64 -5.70 -14.72
C VAL A 569 -31.82 -6.69 -14.76
N SER A 570 -32.07 -7.38 -13.65
CA SER A 570 -33.31 -8.11 -13.37
C SER A 570 -33.86 -7.77 -12.00
N THR A 571 -35.10 -8.18 -11.74
CA THR A 571 -35.69 -8.23 -10.41
C THR A 571 -35.76 -9.70 -9.98
N THR A 572 -35.46 -10.00 -8.72
CA THR A 572 -35.62 -11.35 -8.13
C THR A 572 -37.07 -11.63 -7.73
N ASP A 573 -37.40 -12.87 -7.36
CA ASP A 573 -38.75 -13.26 -6.93
C ASP A 573 -39.15 -12.56 -5.61
N GLY A 574 -38.18 -12.32 -4.72
CA GLY A 574 -38.29 -11.48 -3.52
C GLY A 574 -38.36 -9.98 -3.78
N GLY A 575 -38.38 -9.56 -5.05
CA GLY A 575 -38.52 -8.17 -5.48
C GLY A 575 -37.25 -7.32 -5.39
N LEU A 576 -36.06 -7.93 -5.35
CA LEU A 576 -34.78 -7.21 -5.25
C LEU A 576 -34.25 -6.85 -6.64
N LEU A 577 -33.84 -5.59 -6.84
CA LEU A 577 -33.20 -5.17 -8.09
C LEU A 577 -31.73 -5.62 -8.08
N VAL A 578 -31.32 -6.37 -9.11
CA VAL A 578 -29.99 -7.01 -9.20
C VAL A 578 -29.39 -6.82 -10.61
N ALA A 579 -28.08 -6.61 -10.68
CA ALA A 579 -27.30 -6.69 -11.91
C ALA A 579 -26.74 -8.11 -12.10
N LYS A 580 -26.80 -8.64 -13.32
CA LYS A 580 -26.20 -9.94 -13.66
C LYS A 580 -24.73 -9.78 -14.04
N GLN A 581 -23.84 -10.23 -13.17
CA GLN A 581 -22.44 -10.46 -13.53
C GLN A 581 -22.34 -11.79 -14.28
N ARG A 582 -22.23 -11.73 -15.60
CA ARG A 582 -22.00 -12.89 -16.47
C ARG A 582 -20.52 -13.21 -16.59
N ALA A 583 -20.14 -14.46 -16.37
CA ALA A 583 -18.80 -14.96 -16.70
C ALA A 583 -18.85 -16.03 -17.78
N GLN A 584 -17.95 -15.90 -18.75
CA GLN A 584 -17.45 -17.01 -19.55
C GLN A 584 -16.24 -17.62 -18.80
N GLY A 585 -15.89 -18.87 -19.10
CA GLY A 585 -14.84 -19.60 -18.37
C GLY A 585 -13.48 -18.89 -18.38
N HIS A 586 -12.65 -19.18 -17.37
CA HIS A 586 -11.37 -18.52 -17.14
C HIS A 586 -10.46 -18.57 -18.39
N PRO A 587 -9.83 -17.46 -18.80
CA PRO A 587 -8.82 -17.48 -19.87
C PRO A 587 -7.67 -18.43 -19.53
N LEU A 588 -7.06 -19.06 -20.53
CA LEU A 588 -6.12 -20.17 -20.36
C LEU A 588 -5.02 -19.92 -19.30
N LEU A 589 -4.42 -18.73 -19.28
CA LEU A 589 -3.38 -18.36 -18.30
C LEU A 589 -3.93 -18.27 -16.87
N VAL A 590 -5.16 -17.77 -16.71
CA VAL A 590 -5.85 -17.67 -15.41
C VAL A 590 -6.28 -19.06 -14.94
N ALA A 591 -6.77 -19.91 -15.84
CA ALA A 591 -7.09 -21.30 -15.55
C ALA A 591 -5.84 -22.09 -15.10
N GLN A 592 -4.70 -21.91 -15.78
CA GLN A 592 -3.42 -22.52 -15.38
C GLN A 592 -2.95 -22.03 -14.00
N MET A 593 -3.04 -20.73 -13.72
CA MET A 593 -2.69 -20.15 -12.42
C MET A 593 -3.58 -20.68 -11.28
N LEU A 594 -4.88 -20.84 -11.54
CA LEU A 594 -5.83 -21.43 -10.58
C LEU A 594 -5.58 -22.93 -10.38
N GLU A 595 -5.23 -23.67 -11.42
CA GLU A 595 -4.95 -25.11 -11.35
C GLU A 595 -3.64 -25.39 -10.58
N GLU A 596 -2.57 -24.61 -10.79
CA GLU A 596 -1.35 -24.71 -9.96
C GLU A 596 -1.64 -24.37 -8.49
N TRP A 597 -2.44 -23.33 -8.24
CA TRP A 597 -2.87 -22.93 -6.89
C TRP A 597 -3.76 -23.99 -6.20
N LEU A 598 -4.74 -24.56 -6.89
CA LEU A 598 -5.59 -25.63 -6.36
C LEU A 598 -4.79 -26.91 -6.09
N ASN A 599 -3.83 -27.26 -6.94
CA ASN A 599 -3.00 -28.46 -6.74
C ASN A 599 -2.18 -28.41 -5.44
N HIS A 600 -1.88 -27.22 -4.90
CA HIS A 600 -1.33 -27.10 -3.55
C HIS A 600 -2.30 -27.68 -2.51
N TYR A 601 -3.55 -27.22 -2.47
CA TYR A 601 -4.57 -27.68 -1.53
C TYR A 601 -5.00 -29.14 -1.76
N ARG A 602 -5.11 -29.57 -3.03
CA ARG A 602 -5.32 -30.99 -3.36
C ARG A 602 -4.19 -31.86 -2.80
N SER A 603 -2.93 -31.40 -2.82
CA SER A 603 -1.82 -32.14 -2.20
C SER A 603 -1.93 -32.20 -0.68
N LEU A 604 -2.31 -31.09 -0.01
CA LEU A 604 -2.55 -31.05 1.44
C LEU A 604 -3.65 -32.05 1.85
N ALA A 605 -4.73 -32.16 1.08
CA ALA A 605 -5.80 -33.13 1.31
C ALA A 605 -5.31 -34.59 1.33
N HIS A 606 -4.32 -34.94 0.50
CA HIS A 606 -3.75 -36.30 0.45
C HIS A 606 -2.77 -36.60 1.60
N PHE A 607 -2.07 -35.60 2.13
CA PHE A 607 -1.17 -35.77 3.28
C PHE A 607 -1.91 -35.64 4.63
N GLY A 608 -3.07 -34.98 4.67
CA GLY A 608 -3.87 -34.76 5.87
C GLY A 608 -4.61 -35.99 6.40
N THR A 609 -4.75 -37.07 5.61
CA THR A 609 -5.39 -38.31 6.08
C THR A 609 -4.40 -39.19 6.85
N PRO A 610 -4.55 -39.38 8.18
CA PRO A 610 -3.74 -40.36 8.90
C PRO A 610 -4.12 -41.77 8.43
N ASN A 611 -3.12 -42.55 7.99
CA ASN A 611 -3.29 -43.96 7.63
C ASN A 611 -3.81 -44.75 8.84
N ARG A 612 -5.14 -44.92 8.93
CA ARG A 612 -5.73 -45.98 9.75
C ARG A 612 -5.31 -47.32 9.13
N PRO A 613 -4.57 -48.19 9.83
CA PRO A 613 -4.34 -49.53 9.32
C PRO A 613 -5.69 -50.25 9.19
N PRO A 614 -5.84 -51.18 8.22
CA PRO A 614 -7.04 -51.99 8.13
C PRO A 614 -7.19 -52.79 9.43
N VAL A 615 -8.38 -52.72 10.03
CA VAL A 615 -8.75 -53.59 11.16
C VAL A 615 -8.96 -55.00 10.58
N LEU A 616 -8.12 -55.93 11.01
CA LEU A 616 -8.21 -57.37 10.75
C LEU A 616 -9.18 -58.05 11.73
#